data_AF-D7M425-F1
#
_entry.id   AF-D7M425-F1
#
_cell.length_a   1.000
_cell.length_b   1.000
_cell.length_c   1.000
_cell.angle_alpha   90.00
_cell.angle_beta   90.00
_cell.angle_gamma   90.00
#
_symmetry.space_group_name_H-M   'P 1'
#
loop_
_entity.id
_entity.type
_entity.pdbx_description
1 polymer ?
#
loop_
_entity_poly.entity_id
_entity_poly.type
_entity_poly.pdbx_seq_one_letter_code
_entity_poly.pdbx_strand_id
1 'polypeptide(L)'
;MNNPNRESPIHIIFKLLPLIFFIIFLSTVVSSHSPSYTTHKTHRLTETKTIPELIIADLNLTILKVNLASSNFSDLQTRLGPNLTHCERCAFEDCLGLLDDTISDLKTAISKLRSSSFEFNDVSLLLSNAMTDQDTCLDGFSTSDNENNNDMMYELPENLKESILDISNDLSNSLDMLQMISGKNSTLESSEVDVEYPSWVSKNDKRLLEAPVQEITNFNLSVAIDGTGNFTTINAAVSAAPNKSDTRFIIYIKGGEYFENVELPKKKTMIMFIGDGIGKTVIKANRSRIDGWSTFQTATVGVKGKGFIAKDISFVNFAGLAKEQAVALRSGSDHSAFYRCEFDGYQDTLYVHSAKQFYRECDIYGTIDFIFGNAAVVFQNCSLYARKPNPEHKIAFTAQSRNQSDQPTGISIIHSRILAAPDLIPVKENFTAYLGRPWRKYSRTVIIKSFIDDLIHPAGWLEWKKDFALETLYYGEYMNEGPGANMTNRVTWPGFRRIENETEATQFTVGPFIDGSTWLNSTGIPFTLGF
;
A
#
# COMPACT_ATOMS: atom_id res chain seq x y z
N MET A 1 -8.96 -72.25 43.76
CA MET A 1 -9.45 -72.98 42.56
C MET A 1 -10.44 -72.07 41.85
N ASN A 2 -10.08 -71.67 40.63
CA ASN A 2 -10.86 -70.83 39.73
C ASN A 2 -12.12 -71.56 39.24
N ASN A 3 -13.22 -70.81 39.06
CA ASN A 3 -14.26 -71.16 38.10
C ASN A 3 -14.75 -69.88 37.41
N PRO A 4 -14.62 -69.75 36.07
CA PRO A 4 -14.91 -68.53 35.33
C PRO A 4 -16.38 -68.46 34.90
N ASN A 5 -16.84 -67.28 34.50
CA ASN A 5 -18.17 -66.92 33.97
C ASN A 5 -19.26 -66.58 34.99
N ARG A 6 -19.19 -65.34 35.48
CA ARG A 6 -20.39 -64.55 35.80
C ARG A 6 -20.07 -63.08 35.53
N GLU A 7 -20.32 -62.64 34.30
CA GLU A 7 -20.28 -61.21 33.97
C GLU A 7 -21.39 -60.46 34.71
N SER A 8 -21.04 -59.28 35.23
CA SER A 8 -21.92 -58.41 36.01
C SER A 8 -22.97 -57.70 35.13
N PRO A 9 -24.09 -57.21 35.68
CA PRO A 9 -25.18 -56.58 34.93
C PRO A 9 -24.83 -55.25 34.24
N ILE A 10 -23.56 -54.83 34.29
CA ILE A 10 -23.07 -53.55 33.79
C ILE A 10 -22.75 -53.61 32.28
N HIS A 11 -22.59 -54.80 31.69
CA HIS A 11 -22.24 -54.94 30.27
C HIS A 11 -23.38 -54.98 29.26
N ILE A 12 -24.64 -55.02 29.72
CA ILE A 12 -25.82 -54.90 28.84
C ILE A 12 -26.25 -53.42 28.68
N ILE A 13 -25.92 -52.56 29.65
CA ILE A 13 -26.27 -51.13 29.61
C ILE A 13 -25.40 -50.35 28.61
N PHE A 14 -24.15 -50.78 28.37
CA PHE A 14 -23.26 -50.08 27.44
C PHE A 14 -23.46 -50.38 25.94
N LYS A 15 -24.33 -51.33 25.58
CA LYS A 15 -24.62 -51.64 24.16
C LYS A 15 -25.94 -51.04 23.65
N LEU A 16 -26.71 -50.35 24.48
CA LEU A 16 -27.98 -49.71 24.09
C LEU A 16 -27.93 -48.17 24.11
N LEU A 17 -26.85 -47.56 24.61
CA LEU A 17 -26.67 -46.10 24.57
C LEU A 17 -26.54 -45.46 23.17
N PRO A 18 -26.06 -46.13 22.08
CA PRO A 18 -26.00 -45.47 20.77
C PRO A 18 -27.37 -45.40 20.08
N LEU A 19 -28.34 -46.21 20.50
CA LEU A 19 -29.67 -46.25 19.88
C LEU A 19 -30.66 -45.26 20.50
N ILE A 20 -30.43 -44.84 21.75
CA ILE A 20 -31.27 -43.84 22.44
C ILE A 20 -30.85 -42.41 22.06
N PHE A 21 -29.56 -42.16 21.76
CA PHE A 21 -29.10 -40.85 21.29
C PHE A 21 -29.60 -40.52 19.87
N PHE A 22 -29.80 -41.53 19.01
CA PHE A 22 -30.29 -41.33 17.65
C PHE A 22 -31.80 -41.04 17.57
N ILE A 23 -32.58 -41.45 18.59
CA ILE A 23 -34.04 -41.24 18.65
C ILE A 23 -34.39 -39.89 19.33
N ILE A 24 -33.53 -39.38 20.23
CA ILE A 24 -33.70 -38.04 20.81
C ILE A 24 -33.33 -36.95 19.78
N PHE A 25 -32.38 -37.20 18.87
CA PHE A 25 -32.05 -36.26 17.78
C PHE A 25 -33.14 -36.18 16.69
N LEU A 26 -33.99 -37.20 16.56
CA LEU A 26 -35.10 -37.22 15.60
C LEU A 26 -36.42 -36.66 16.14
N SER A 27 -36.52 -36.37 17.45
CA SER A 27 -37.78 -35.93 18.09
C SER A 27 -37.79 -34.47 18.55
N THR A 28 -36.67 -33.74 18.45
CA THR A 28 -36.66 -32.26 18.53
C THR A 28 -36.76 -31.58 17.17
N VAL A 29 -36.73 -32.37 16.08
CA VAL A 29 -37.09 -31.92 14.74
C VAL A 29 -38.49 -32.46 14.44
N VAL A 30 -39.51 -31.80 14.99
CA VAL A 30 -40.84 -31.58 14.39
C VAL A 30 -41.78 -31.01 15.46
N SER A 31 -42.30 -29.82 15.15
CA SER A 31 -43.44 -29.13 15.75
C SER A 31 -43.17 -28.19 16.93
N SER A 32 -42.95 -26.90 16.64
CA SER A 32 -44.01 -25.89 16.85
C SER A 32 -43.59 -24.49 16.37
N HIS A 33 -44.36 -23.99 15.40
CA HIS A 33 -44.87 -22.62 15.26
C HIS A 33 -43.91 -21.41 15.25
N SER A 34 -43.90 -20.77 14.08
CA SER A 34 -43.47 -19.41 13.73
C SER A 34 -43.83 -18.34 14.77
N PRO A 35 -43.03 -17.25 14.88
CA PRO A 35 -43.41 -16.05 14.13
C PRO A 35 -42.24 -15.29 13.47
N SER A 36 -42.62 -14.56 12.41
CA SER A 36 -41.89 -13.52 11.67
C SER A 36 -40.53 -13.90 11.07
N TYR A 37 -40.59 -14.60 9.94
CA TYR A 37 -39.66 -14.34 8.85
C TYR A 37 -39.80 -12.87 8.45
N THR A 38 -38.83 -12.02 8.81
CA THR A 38 -38.45 -10.93 7.90
C THR A 38 -37.97 -11.61 6.64
N THR A 39 -38.77 -11.47 5.58
CA THR A 39 -38.41 -11.85 4.22
C THR A 39 -37.12 -11.14 3.84
N HIS A 40 -35.97 -11.80 4.05
CA HIS A 40 -34.87 -11.60 3.13
C HIS A 40 -35.41 -12.05 1.78
N LYS A 41 -35.81 -11.07 0.96
CA LYS A 41 -35.99 -11.28 -0.46
C LYS A 41 -34.67 -11.84 -0.96
N THR A 42 -34.58 -13.17 -1.07
CA THR A 42 -33.73 -13.79 -2.06
C THR A 42 -34.18 -13.18 -3.37
N HIS A 43 -33.39 -12.22 -3.86
CA HIS A 43 -33.58 -11.69 -5.19
C HIS A 43 -33.44 -12.89 -6.12
N ARG A 44 -34.58 -13.42 -6.58
CA ARG A 44 -34.63 -14.29 -7.74
C ARG A 44 -33.80 -13.60 -8.81
N LEU A 45 -32.71 -14.24 -9.23
CA LEU A 45 -31.96 -13.88 -10.43
C LEU A 45 -32.88 -14.16 -11.62
N THR A 46 -33.78 -13.22 -11.89
CA THR A 46 -34.67 -13.22 -13.04
C THR A 46 -34.35 -11.95 -13.82
N GLU A 47 -33.99 -12.14 -15.09
CA GLU A 47 -33.27 -11.25 -16.03
C GLU A 47 -31.76 -11.49 -16.04
N THR A 48 -31.18 -11.65 -17.24
CA THR A 48 -29.75 -11.88 -17.47
C THR A 48 -28.96 -10.64 -17.06
N LYS A 49 -28.63 -10.54 -15.77
CA LYS A 49 -27.81 -9.44 -15.26
C LYS A 49 -26.48 -9.42 -15.99
N THR A 50 -26.06 -8.24 -16.42
CA THR A 50 -24.72 -8.06 -17.01
C THR A 50 -23.65 -8.24 -15.93
N ILE A 51 -22.41 -8.60 -16.28
CA ILE A 51 -21.33 -8.74 -15.29
C ILE A 51 -21.14 -7.46 -14.46
N PRO A 52 -21.17 -6.23 -15.03
CA PRO A 52 -21.15 -4.99 -14.24
C PRO A 52 -22.28 -4.91 -13.20
N GLU A 53 -23.49 -5.38 -13.49
CA GLU A 53 -24.60 -5.38 -12.53
C GLU A 53 -24.40 -6.39 -11.40
N LEU A 54 -23.74 -7.52 -11.67
CA LEU A 54 -23.35 -8.49 -10.64
C LEU A 54 -22.27 -7.91 -9.73
N ILE A 55 -21.23 -7.30 -10.30
CA ILE A 55 -20.20 -6.60 -9.53
C ILE A 55 -20.85 -5.51 -8.68
N ILE A 56 -21.70 -4.65 -9.24
CA ILE A 56 -22.40 -3.60 -8.46
C ILE A 56 -23.21 -4.22 -7.31
N ALA A 57 -23.91 -5.33 -7.51
CA ALA A 57 -24.66 -5.99 -6.45
C ALA A 57 -23.75 -6.52 -5.33
N ASP A 58 -22.62 -7.13 -5.70
CA ASP A 58 -21.61 -7.64 -4.78
C ASP A 58 -20.93 -6.52 -3.98
N LEU A 59 -20.54 -5.42 -4.64
CA LEU A 59 -19.97 -4.25 -3.97
C LEU A 59 -20.96 -3.59 -2.99
N ASN A 60 -22.26 -3.56 -3.31
CA ASN A 60 -23.27 -3.06 -2.37
C ASN A 60 -23.39 -3.97 -1.13
N LEU A 61 -23.32 -5.29 -1.30
CA LEU A 61 -23.29 -6.24 -0.19
C LEU A 61 -22.01 -6.08 0.65
N THR A 62 -20.87 -5.92 -0.03
CA THR A 62 -19.57 -5.68 0.60
C THR A 62 -19.59 -4.41 1.44
N ILE A 63 -20.19 -3.31 0.96
CA ILE A 63 -20.38 -2.08 1.75
C ILE A 63 -21.17 -2.35 3.04
N LEU A 64 -22.19 -3.22 3.02
CA LEU A 64 -22.91 -3.58 4.24
C LEU A 64 -22.02 -4.35 5.23
N LYS A 65 -21.19 -5.28 4.74
CA LYS A 65 -20.20 -5.99 5.57
C LYS A 65 -19.17 -5.04 6.18
N VAL A 66 -18.66 -4.08 5.40
CA VAL A 66 -17.71 -3.05 5.86
C VAL A 66 -18.33 -2.19 6.96
N ASN A 67 -19.59 -1.75 6.80
CA ASN A 67 -20.28 -0.99 7.85
C ASN A 67 -20.49 -1.82 9.14
N LEU A 68 -20.82 -3.10 9.00
CA LEU A 68 -20.96 -4.00 10.15
C LEU A 68 -19.62 -4.21 10.86
N ALA A 69 -18.54 -4.44 10.12
CA ALA A 69 -17.19 -4.53 10.67
C ALA A 69 -16.83 -3.23 11.41
N SER A 70 -17.01 -2.07 10.79
CA SER A 70 -16.75 -0.76 11.40
C SER A 70 -17.50 -0.57 12.73
N SER A 71 -18.79 -0.94 12.78
CA SER A 71 -19.57 -0.94 14.03
C SER A 71 -18.97 -1.86 15.08
N ASN A 72 -18.60 -3.09 14.72
CA ASN A 72 -18.05 -4.06 15.65
C ASN A 72 -16.66 -3.64 16.18
N PHE A 73 -15.81 -3.05 15.34
CA PHE A 73 -14.52 -2.49 15.75
C PHE A 73 -14.69 -1.30 16.70
N SER A 74 -15.62 -0.39 16.39
CA SER A 74 -15.95 0.77 17.24
C SER A 74 -16.50 0.35 18.61
N ASP A 75 -17.41 -0.63 18.62
CA ASP A 75 -17.97 -1.20 19.85
C ASP A 75 -16.88 -1.89 20.70
N LEU A 76 -15.98 -2.65 20.06
CA LEU A 76 -14.87 -3.29 20.74
C LEU A 76 -13.88 -2.27 21.30
N GLN A 77 -13.49 -1.27 20.51
CA GLN A 77 -12.62 -0.19 20.96
C GLN A 77 -13.23 0.53 22.17
N THR A 78 -14.54 0.82 22.14
CA THR A 78 -15.26 1.46 23.25
C THR A 78 -15.28 0.59 24.51
N ARG A 79 -15.52 -0.73 24.35
CA ARG A 79 -15.53 -1.68 25.46
C ARG A 79 -14.17 -1.84 26.11
N LEU A 80 -13.10 -1.88 25.32
CA LEU A 80 -11.73 -2.01 25.83
C LEU A 80 -11.24 -0.68 26.41
N GLY A 81 -11.59 0.44 25.77
CA GLY A 81 -11.45 1.81 26.24
C GLY A 81 -10.10 2.08 26.94
N PRO A 82 -10.07 2.20 28.28
CA PRO A 82 -8.86 2.53 29.03
C PRO A 82 -7.82 1.40 29.09
N ASN A 83 -8.18 0.16 28.75
CA ASN A 83 -7.27 -0.99 28.81
C ASN A 83 -6.37 -1.11 27.57
N LEU A 84 -6.62 -0.31 26.53
CA LEU A 84 -5.80 -0.31 25.31
C LEU A 84 -4.50 0.45 25.54
N THR A 85 -3.38 -0.15 25.10
CA THR A 85 -2.12 0.56 24.93
C THR A 85 -2.26 1.66 23.86
N HIS A 86 -1.29 2.57 23.78
CA HIS A 86 -1.31 3.59 22.74
C HIS A 86 -1.29 2.97 21.33
N CYS A 87 -0.45 1.96 21.13
CA CYS A 87 -0.30 1.28 19.85
C CYS A 87 -1.60 0.57 19.43
N GLU A 88 -2.26 -0.10 20.36
CA GLU A 88 -3.54 -0.74 20.10
C GLU A 88 -4.62 0.29 19.75
N ARG A 89 -4.64 1.44 20.43
CA ARG A 89 -5.56 2.53 20.08
C ARG A 89 -5.31 3.03 18.66
N CYS A 90 -4.05 3.22 18.27
CA CYS A 90 -3.67 3.56 16.89
C CYS A 90 -4.17 2.50 15.91
N ALA A 91 -4.01 1.21 16.20
CA ALA A 91 -4.49 0.12 15.34
C ALA A 91 -6.01 0.16 15.12
N PHE A 92 -6.80 0.41 16.17
CA PHE A 92 -8.25 0.59 16.04
C PHE A 92 -8.60 1.84 15.22
N GLU A 93 -7.94 2.99 15.47
CA GLU A 93 -8.16 4.23 14.72
C GLU A 93 -7.81 4.07 13.24
N ASP A 94 -6.71 3.38 12.95
CA ASP A 94 -6.29 3.07 11.58
C ASP A 94 -7.34 2.20 10.89
N CYS A 95 -7.74 1.09 11.52
CA CYS A 95 -8.71 0.19 10.92
C CYS A 95 -10.05 0.89 10.64
N LEU A 96 -10.57 1.69 11.57
CA LEU A 96 -11.81 2.44 11.36
C LEU A 96 -11.68 3.45 10.20
N GLY A 97 -10.56 4.19 10.14
CA GLY A 97 -10.30 5.12 9.04
C GLY A 97 -10.15 4.43 7.68
N LEU A 98 -9.53 3.25 7.65
CA LEU A 98 -9.34 2.43 6.44
C LEU A 98 -10.66 1.81 5.97
N LEU A 99 -11.55 1.40 6.88
CA LEU A 99 -12.91 0.94 6.53
C LEU A 99 -13.75 2.07 5.91
N ASP A 100 -13.63 3.29 6.43
CA ASP A 100 -14.27 4.48 5.84
C ASP A 100 -13.72 4.80 4.43
N ASP A 101 -12.39 4.72 4.26
CA ASP A 101 -11.73 4.92 2.97
C ASP A 101 -12.16 3.84 1.95
N THR A 102 -12.29 2.59 2.40
CA THR A 102 -12.84 1.48 1.62
C THR A 102 -14.26 1.77 1.15
N ILE A 103 -15.18 2.20 2.04
CA ILE A 103 -16.54 2.59 1.62
C ILE A 103 -16.51 3.67 0.54
N SER A 104 -15.61 4.64 0.66
CA SER A 104 -15.44 5.69 -0.35
C SER A 104 -15.00 5.12 -1.69
N ASP A 105 -14.08 4.16 -1.72
CA ASP A 105 -13.59 3.55 -2.97
C ASP A 105 -14.65 2.68 -3.62
N LEU A 106 -15.40 1.89 -2.84
CA LEU A 106 -16.49 1.07 -3.37
C LEU A 106 -17.63 1.91 -3.95
N LYS A 107 -17.97 3.04 -3.32
CA LYS A 107 -18.94 3.99 -3.88
C LYS A 107 -18.47 4.61 -5.19
N THR A 108 -17.19 4.98 -5.28
CA THR A 108 -16.60 5.48 -6.53
C THR A 108 -16.59 4.40 -7.61
N ALA A 109 -16.23 3.16 -7.26
CA ALA A 109 -16.23 2.02 -8.17
C ALA A 109 -17.65 1.76 -8.74
N ILE A 110 -18.68 1.72 -7.88
CA ILE A 110 -20.08 1.58 -8.31
C ILE A 110 -20.49 2.74 -9.23
N SER A 111 -20.11 3.98 -8.90
CA SER A 111 -20.41 5.14 -9.75
C SER A 111 -19.76 5.01 -11.13
N LYS A 112 -18.52 4.51 -11.20
CA LYS A 112 -17.82 4.26 -12.46
C LYS A 112 -18.49 3.14 -13.24
N LEU A 113 -18.78 1.99 -12.63
CA LEU A 113 -19.43 0.84 -13.28
C LEU A 113 -20.81 1.16 -13.88
N ARG A 114 -21.51 2.19 -13.37
CA ARG A 114 -22.77 2.69 -13.92
C ARG A 114 -22.60 3.59 -15.15
N SER A 115 -21.39 4.07 -15.41
CA SER A 115 -21.06 4.84 -16.60
C SER A 115 -21.06 3.93 -17.84
N SER A 116 -21.55 4.44 -18.98
CA SER A 116 -21.53 3.72 -20.25
C SER A 116 -20.14 3.44 -20.80
N SER A 117 -19.11 4.15 -20.32
CA SER A 117 -17.71 4.04 -20.75
C SER A 117 -16.80 4.12 -19.52
N PHE A 118 -16.82 3.09 -18.67
CA PHE A 118 -15.97 3.07 -17.48
C PHE A 118 -14.57 2.53 -17.82
N GLU A 119 -13.56 3.17 -17.25
CA GLU A 119 -12.17 2.70 -17.37
C GLU A 119 -11.97 1.49 -16.45
N PHE A 120 -11.64 0.35 -17.05
CA PHE A 120 -11.42 -0.91 -16.33
C PHE A 120 -10.32 -0.78 -15.27
N ASN A 121 -9.18 -0.17 -15.63
CA ASN A 121 -8.03 0.00 -14.75
C ASN A 121 -8.37 0.81 -13.50
N ASP A 122 -9.25 1.82 -13.63
CA ASP A 122 -9.67 2.64 -12.49
C ASP A 122 -10.51 1.84 -11.48
N VAL A 123 -11.44 1.02 -11.95
CA VAL A 123 -12.27 0.18 -11.07
C VAL A 123 -11.39 -0.89 -10.41
N SER A 124 -10.52 -1.53 -11.19
CA SER A 124 -9.58 -2.53 -10.69
C SER A 124 -8.69 -1.97 -9.57
N LEU A 125 -8.14 -0.77 -9.76
CA LEU A 125 -7.31 -0.11 -8.75
C LEU A 125 -8.10 0.25 -7.49
N LEU A 126 -9.36 0.72 -7.61
CA LEU A 126 -10.19 1.03 -6.44
C LEU A 126 -10.48 -0.20 -5.59
N LEU A 127 -10.76 -1.36 -6.21
CA LEU A 127 -10.94 -2.62 -5.49
C LEU A 127 -9.62 -3.06 -4.83
N SER A 128 -8.50 -2.92 -5.55
CA SER A 128 -7.17 -3.23 -5.00
C SER A 128 -6.78 -2.34 -3.82
N ASN A 129 -7.14 -1.06 -3.84
CA ASN A 129 -6.93 -0.14 -2.72
C ASN A 129 -7.74 -0.57 -1.49
N ALA A 130 -9.02 -0.89 -1.67
CA ALA A 130 -9.89 -1.37 -0.60
C ALA A 130 -9.39 -2.68 0.03
N MET A 131 -8.81 -3.60 -0.75
CA MET A 131 -8.15 -4.81 -0.22
C MET A 131 -6.89 -4.48 0.57
N THR A 132 -6.10 -3.50 0.10
CA THR A 132 -4.90 -3.03 0.80
C THR A 132 -5.24 -2.38 2.14
N ASP A 133 -6.35 -1.65 2.20
CA ASP A 133 -6.89 -1.10 3.45
C ASP A 133 -7.22 -2.21 4.46
N GLN A 134 -7.80 -3.33 4.01
CA GLN A 134 -8.10 -4.48 4.87
C GLN A 134 -6.82 -5.14 5.40
N ASP A 135 -5.83 -5.39 4.53
CA ASP A 135 -4.54 -5.95 4.93
C ASP A 135 -3.86 -5.04 5.97
N THR A 136 -3.88 -3.72 5.74
CA THR A 136 -3.30 -2.72 6.65
C THR A 136 -4.03 -2.65 7.99
N CYS A 137 -5.37 -2.77 7.99
CA CYS A 137 -6.15 -2.87 9.24
C CYS A 137 -5.66 -4.06 10.08
N LEU A 138 -5.48 -5.24 9.47
CA LEU A 138 -5.01 -6.44 10.18
C LEU A 138 -3.56 -6.29 10.67
N ASP A 139 -2.69 -5.64 9.88
CA ASP A 139 -1.30 -5.38 10.26
C ASP A 139 -1.16 -4.47 11.49
N GLY A 140 -2.15 -3.62 11.75
CA GLY A 140 -2.20 -2.84 12.99
C GLY A 140 -2.21 -3.71 14.25
N PHE A 141 -2.74 -4.93 14.17
CA PHE A 141 -2.90 -5.87 15.28
C PHE A 141 -1.91 -7.04 15.25
N SER A 142 -1.00 -7.11 14.27
CA SER A 142 0.04 -8.15 14.21
C SER A 142 1.27 -7.77 15.04
N THR A 143 1.86 -8.75 15.74
CA THR A 143 3.12 -8.55 16.44
C THR A 143 4.27 -8.37 15.45
N SER A 144 5.31 -7.63 15.83
CA SER A 144 6.52 -7.52 14.99
C SER A 144 7.08 -8.92 14.72
N ASP A 145 7.42 -9.24 13.47
CA ASP A 145 8.05 -10.51 13.07
C ASP A 145 9.44 -10.75 13.70
N ASN A 146 9.94 -9.84 14.54
CA ASN A 146 11.13 -10.03 15.33
C ASN A 146 10.87 -11.08 16.42
N GLU A 147 11.40 -12.29 16.21
CA GLU A 147 11.30 -13.46 17.11
C GLU A 147 11.75 -13.19 18.57
N ASN A 148 12.32 -12.02 18.88
CA ASN A 148 12.88 -11.64 20.17
C ASN A 148 12.06 -10.63 20.99
N ASN A 149 10.93 -10.10 20.49
CA ASN A 149 10.13 -9.13 21.24
C ASN A 149 8.88 -9.79 21.84
N ASN A 150 8.80 -9.77 23.18
CA ASN A 150 7.59 -10.11 23.96
C ASN A 150 6.52 -8.99 23.84
N ASP A 151 6.33 -8.42 22.64
CA ASP A 151 5.33 -7.37 22.41
C ASP A 151 3.94 -8.03 22.38
N MET A 152 3.32 -8.11 23.55
CA MET A 152 1.99 -8.67 23.76
C MET A 152 0.95 -7.67 23.24
N MET A 153 0.83 -7.53 21.92
CA MET A 153 -0.24 -6.74 21.31
C MET A 153 -1.58 -7.47 21.46
N TYR A 154 -2.66 -6.71 21.63
CA TYR A 154 -4.02 -7.23 21.66
C TYR A 154 -4.32 -8.12 20.44
N GLU A 155 -4.55 -9.40 20.70
CA GLU A 155 -4.98 -10.35 19.68
C GLU A 155 -6.44 -10.07 19.30
N LEU A 156 -6.62 -9.66 18.04
CA LEU A 156 -7.95 -9.35 17.51
C LEU A 156 -8.83 -10.62 17.55
N PRO A 157 -10.09 -10.53 18.05
CA PRO A 157 -11.01 -11.65 18.03
C PRO A 157 -11.15 -12.27 16.64
N GLU A 158 -11.10 -13.60 16.54
CA GLU A 158 -11.12 -14.31 15.25
C GLU A 158 -12.34 -13.95 14.40
N ASN A 159 -13.52 -13.68 14.99
CA ASN A 159 -14.70 -13.26 14.24
C ASN A 159 -14.53 -11.90 13.54
N LEU A 160 -13.76 -10.97 14.12
CA LEU A 160 -13.45 -9.67 13.50
C LEU A 160 -12.43 -9.84 12.38
N LYS A 161 -11.42 -10.68 12.61
CA LYS A 161 -10.42 -11.04 11.59
C LYS A 161 -11.08 -11.73 10.39
N GLU A 162 -11.95 -12.69 10.62
CA GLU A 162 -12.78 -13.34 9.60
C GLU A 162 -13.64 -12.31 8.85
N SER A 163 -14.25 -11.36 9.55
CA SER A 163 -15.04 -10.30 8.90
C SER A 163 -14.21 -9.46 7.92
N ILE A 164 -12.97 -9.11 8.28
CA ILE A 164 -12.05 -8.36 7.39
C ILE A 164 -11.59 -9.23 6.21
N LEU A 165 -11.27 -10.50 6.46
CA LEU A 165 -10.89 -11.45 5.40
C LEU A 165 -12.03 -11.71 4.41
N ASP A 166 -13.27 -11.80 4.90
CA ASP A 166 -14.47 -11.96 4.07
C ASP A 166 -14.67 -10.74 3.16
N ILE A 167 -14.45 -9.52 3.66
CA ILE A 167 -14.47 -8.30 2.85
C ILE A 167 -13.40 -8.39 1.74
N SER A 168 -12.16 -8.74 2.08
CA SER A 168 -11.09 -8.91 1.08
C SER A 168 -11.41 -9.97 0.02
N ASN A 169 -12.04 -11.08 0.41
CA ASN A 169 -12.45 -12.14 -0.50
C ASN A 169 -13.56 -11.69 -1.46
N ASP A 170 -14.58 -10.97 -0.97
CA ASP A 170 -15.63 -10.40 -1.84
C ASP A 170 -15.02 -9.43 -2.87
N LEU A 171 -14.09 -8.57 -2.43
CA LEU A 171 -13.40 -7.63 -3.32
C LEU A 171 -12.56 -8.32 -4.40
N SER A 172 -11.85 -9.39 -4.04
CA SER A 172 -11.08 -10.19 -5.00
C SER A 172 -12.01 -10.91 -5.99
N ASN A 173 -13.14 -11.49 -5.53
CA ASN A 173 -14.14 -12.07 -6.43
C ASN A 173 -14.70 -11.03 -7.41
N SER A 174 -14.97 -9.82 -6.93
CA SER A 174 -15.40 -8.69 -7.76
C SER A 174 -14.34 -8.27 -8.79
N LEU A 175 -13.07 -8.29 -8.42
CA LEU A 175 -11.94 -8.00 -9.30
C LEU A 175 -11.75 -9.08 -10.37
N ASP A 176 -11.86 -10.36 -9.99
CA ASP A 176 -11.84 -11.50 -10.93
C ASP A 176 -12.99 -11.40 -11.94
N MET A 177 -14.22 -11.12 -11.48
CA MET A 177 -15.37 -10.89 -12.37
C MET A 177 -15.11 -9.73 -13.33
N LEU A 178 -14.52 -8.64 -12.85
CA LEU A 178 -14.16 -7.50 -13.68
C LEU A 178 -13.19 -7.93 -14.78
N GLN A 179 -12.15 -8.71 -14.45
CA GLN A 179 -11.14 -9.20 -15.40
C GLN A 179 -11.74 -10.06 -16.51
N MET A 180 -12.81 -10.82 -16.22
CA MET A 180 -13.54 -11.57 -17.25
C MET A 180 -14.18 -10.68 -18.32
N ILE A 181 -14.58 -9.45 -17.97
CA ILE A 181 -15.12 -8.46 -18.93
C ILE A 181 -14.01 -7.96 -19.86
N SER A 182 -12.80 -7.76 -19.33
CA SER A 182 -11.66 -7.23 -20.09
C SER A 182 -11.14 -8.22 -21.14
N GLY A 183 -11.34 -9.53 -20.91
CA GLY A 183 -11.25 -10.60 -21.91
C GLY A 183 -10.11 -10.49 -22.93
N LYS A 184 -8.91 -11.02 -22.61
CA LYS A 184 -7.91 -11.52 -23.59
C LYS A 184 -7.52 -10.58 -24.76
N ASN A 185 -7.69 -9.26 -24.65
CA ASN A 185 -7.27 -8.29 -25.65
C ASN A 185 -6.28 -7.26 -25.06
N SER A 186 -5.18 -7.72 -24.47
CA SER A 186 -3.99 -6.87 -24.26
C SER A 186 -2.97 -7.07 -25.38
N THR A 187 -3.41 -7.07 -26.63
CA THR A 187 -2.58 -6.51 -27.71
C THR A 187 -2.77 -5.01 -27.66
N LEU A 188 -2.08 -4.36 -26.72
CA LEU A 188 -1.78 -2.94 -26.85
C LEU A 188 -0.82 -2.84 -28.03
N GLU A 189 -1.37 -2.52 -29.22
CA GLU A 189 -0.58 -2.05 -30.33
C GLU A 189 0.28 -0.89 -29.83
N SER A 190 1.59 -1.08 -29.90
CA SER A 190 2.59 -0.04 -29.69
C SER A 190 2.39 1.02 -30.76
N SER A 191 1.51 1.98 -30.50
CA SER A 191 1.48 3.22 -31.25
C SER A 191 2.55 4.11 -30.64
N GLU A 192 3.66 4.30 -31.37
CA GLU A 192 4.54 5.45 -31.17
C GLU A 192 3.68 6.71 -31.31
N VAL A 193 3.28 7.29 -30.18
CA VAL A 193 2.64 8.60 -30.16
C VAL A 193 3.75 9.61 -29.94
N ASP A 194 4.07 10.32 -31.02
CA ASP A 194 4.89 11.53 -30.96
C ASP A 194 4.14 12.55 -30.08
N VAL A 195 4.72 12.90 -28.92
CA VAL A 195 4.05 13.70 -27.90
C VAL A 195 4.05 15.17 -28.33
N GLU A 196 2.99 15.59 -29.01
CA GLU A 196 2.62 17.00 -29.08
C GLU A 196 1.92 17.39 -27.77
N TYR A 197 2.46 18.40 -27.07
CA TYR A 197 1.91 18.90 -25.81
C TYR A 197 0.41 19.21 -25.95
N PRO A 198 -0.46 18.82 -24.98
CA PRO A 198 -1.88 19.15 -25.05
C PRO A 198 -2.08 20.67 -25.09
N SER A 199 -2.87 21.14 -26.05
CA SER A 199 -3.15 22.57 -26.32
C SER A 199 -3.87 23.31 -25.18
N TRP A 200 -4.28 22.61 -24.13
CA TRP A 200 -4.93 23.16 -22.94
C TRP A 200 -3.95 23.47 -21.79
N VAL A 201 -2.67 23.08 -21.89
CA VAL A 201 -1.64 23.53 -20.93
C VAL A 201 -1.31 24.98 -21.24
N SER A 202 -1.65 25.89 -20.32
CA SER A 202 -1.36 27.30 -20.51
C SER A 202 0.16 27.54 -20.51
N LYS A 203 0.64 28.50 -21.30
CA LYS A 203 2.06 28.90 -21.30
C LYS A 203 2.57 29.30 -19.90
N ASN A 204 1.66 29.71 -19.00
CA ASN A 204 2.00 30.09 -17.62
C ASN A 204 2.33 28.86 -16.75
N ASP A 205 1.62 27.75 -16.95
CA ASP A 205 1.88 26.51 -16.21
C ASP A 205 3.22 25.90 -16.62
N LYS A 206 3.55 25.94 -17.91
CA LYS A 206 4.88 25.52 -18.42
C LYS A 206 6.02 26.35 -17.79
N ARG A 207 5.82 27.67 -17.63
CA ARG A 207 6.83 28.57 -17.05
C ARG A 207 7.08 28.33 -15.56
N LEU A 208 6.05 27.98 -14.77
CA LEU A 208 6.18 27.67 -13.34
C LEU A 208 7.00 26.39 -13.06
N LEU A 209 7.16 25.54 -14.07
CA LEU A 209 7.80 24.23 -13.93
C LEU A 209 9.30 24.27 -14.26
N GLU A 210 9.68 25.11 -15.23
CA GLU A 210 11.06 25.34 -15.69
C GLU A 210 11.76 26.49 -14.93
N ALA A 211 11.01 27.36 -14.25
CA ALA A 211 11.59 28.48 -13.54
C ALA A 211 12.39 28.03 -12.29
N PRO A 212 13.55 28.64 -12.01
CA PRO A 212 14.24 28.45 -10.74
C PRO A 212 13.31 28.82 -9.58
N VAL A 213 13.45 28.15 -8.43
CA VAL A 213 12.65 28.33 -7.19
C VAL A 213 12.39 29.81 -6.85
N GLN A 214 13.34 30.69 -7.19
CA GLN A 214 13.28 32.14 -6.99
C GLN A 214 12.19 32.88 -7.81
N GLU A 215 11.48 32.20 -8.72
CA GLU A 215 10.44 32.76 -9.58
C GLU A 215 9.05 32.10 -9.40
N ILE A 216 8.82 31.34 -8.33
CA ILE A 216 7.48 30.80 -8.03
C ILE A 216 6.56 31.95 -7.57
N THR A 217 5.95 32.66 -8.52
CA THR A 217 5.03 33.76 -8.23
C THR A 217 3.56 33.34 -8.18
N ASN A 218 3.24 32.08 -8.49
CA ASN A 218 1.87 31.56 -8.53
C ASN A 218 1.70 30.42 -7.52
N PHE A 219 1.39 30.78 -6.27
CA PHE A 219 0.99 29.85 -5.21
C PHE A 219 -0.25 30.37 -4.49
N ASN A 220 -1.02 29.50 -3.85
CA ASN A 220 -2.24 29.90 -3.14
C ASN A 220 -1.95 30.31 -1.70
N LEU A 221 -1.09 29.54 -1.01
CA LEU A 221 -0.64 29.81 0.36
C LEU A 221 0.86 29.66 0.45
N SER A 222 1.45 30.40 1.38
CA SER A 222 2.86 30.26 1.76
C SER A 222 3.00 29.90 3.24
N VAL A 223 4.00 29.09 3.54
CA VAL A 223 4.39 28.72 4.90
C VAL A 223 5.84 29.16 5.13
N ALA A 224 6.09 29.89 6.21
CA ALA A 224 7.44 30.32 6.58
C ALA A 224 7.59 30.40 8.09
N ILE A 225 8.60 29.72 8.65
CA ILE A 225 8.86 29.67 10.09
C ILE A 225 9.18 31.07 10.66
N ASP A 226 9.79 31.93 9.84
CA ASP A 226 10.15 33.30 10.18
C ASP A 226 8.95 34.28 10.22
N GLY A 227 7.74 33.80 9.92
CA GLY A 227 6.51 34.61 9.90
C GLY A 227 6.32 35.43 8.63
N THR A 228 7.15 35.27 7.59
CA THR A 228 7.02 36.00 6.32
C THR A 228 6.03 35.37 5.34
N GLY A 229 5.43 34.22 5.69
CA GLY A 229 4.41 33.52 4.92
C GLY A 229 2.99 33.77 5.45
N ASN A 230 1.99 33.16 4.83
CA ASN A 230 0.60 33.21 5.32
C ASN A 230 0.43 32.42 6.62
N PHE A 231 1.21 31.35 6.80
CA PHE A 231 1.21 30.50 7.98
C PHE A 231 2.64 30.24 8.45
N THR A 232 2.81 29.92 9.74
CA THR A 232 4.09 29.47 10.30
C THR A 232 4.20 27.96 10.34
N THR A 233 3.08 27.24 10.22
CA THR A 233 3.02 25.77 10.24
C THR A 233 2.33 25.22 8.99
N ILE A 234 2.74 24.02 8.59
CA ILE A 234 2.22 23.33 7.42
C ILE A 234 0.80 22.83 7.71
N ASN A 235 0.54 22.33 8.92
CA ASN A 235 -0.80 21.89 9.32
C ASN A 235 -1.85 23.01 9.23
N ALA A 236 -1.49 24.26 9.54
CA ALA A 236 -2.40 25.40 9.41
C ALA A 236 -2.72 25.70 7.94
N ALA A 237 -1.71 25.67 7.05
CA ALA A 237 -1.92 25.86 5.61
C ALA A 237 -2.76 24.73 4.99
N VAL A 238 -2.46 23.48 5.35
CA VAL A 238 -3.26 22.31 4.93
C VAL A 238 -4.70 22.46 5.41
N SER A 239 -4.91 22.87 6.66
CA SER A 239 -6.26 23.07 7.21
C SER A 239 -7.05 24.12 6.43
N ALA A 240 -6.41 25.23 6.07
CA ALA A 240 -7.00 26.33 5.30
C ALA A 240 -7.28 26.00 3.83
N ALA A 241 -6.58 25.02 3.24
CA ALA A 241 -6.81 24.60 1.86
C ALA A 241 -8.26 24.08 1.65
N PRO A 242 -8.86 24.27 0.46
CA PRO A 242 -10.21 23.77 0.18
C PRO A 242 -10.27 22.24 0.24
N ASN A 243 -11.45 21.72 0.58
CA ASN A 243 -11.74 20.30 0.42
C ASN A 243 -12.33 20.06 -0.97
N LYS A 244 -12.00 18.91 -1.57
CA LYS A 244 -12.53 18.44 -2.87
C LYS A 244 -12.30 19.48 -3.99
N SER A 245 -11.11 20.07 -4.02
CA SER A 245 -10.73 20.95 -5.12
C SER A 245 -10.56 20.14 -6.40
N ASP A 246 -11.17 20.62 -7.47
CA ASP A 246 -10.96 20.12 -8.84
C ASP A 246 -9.76 20.79 -9.52
N THR A 247 -9.18 21.81 -8.89
CA THR A 247 -8.02 22.55 -9.40
C THR A 247 -6.84 22.45 -8.43
N ARG A 248 -5.63 22.57 -8.99
CA ARG A 248 -4.37 22.51 -8.26
C ARG A 248 -4.30 23.62 -7.20
N PHE A 249 -4.14 23.25 -5.93
CA PHE A 249 -3.95 24.17 -4.83
C PHE A 249 -2.52 24.07 -4.29
N ILE A 250 -1.73 25.12 -4.52
CA ILE A 250 -0.29 25.15 -4.28
C ILE A 250 -0.01 25.79 -2.92
N ILE A 251 0.66 25.03 -2.05
CA ILE A 251 1.21 25.48 -0.78
C ILE A 251 2.73 25.55 -0.96
N TYR A 252 3.26 26.77 -1.01
CA TYR A 252 4.70 27.02 -1.07
C TYR A 252 5.27 27.03 0.36
N ILE A 253 6.28 26.20 0.61
CA ILE A 253 6.89 25.99 1.92
C ILE A 253 8.33 26.48 1.85
N LYS A 254 8.60 27.64 2.42
CA LYS A 254 9.94 28.24 2.39
C LYS A 254 10.98 27.38 3.12
N GLY A 255 12.25 27.67 2.89
CA GLY A 255 13.37 26.99 3.53
C GLY A 255 13.29 27.06 5.06
N GLY A 256 13.51 25.92 5.71
CA GLY A 256 13.38 25.74 7.14
C GLY A 256 13.14 24.28 7.52
N GLU A 257 13.34 23.98 8.80
CA GLU A 257 13.02 22.68 9.40
C GLU A 257 11.67 22.74 10.13
N TYR A 258 10.67 22.05 9.60
CA TYR A 258 9.30 22.01 10.12
C TYR A 258 9.11 20.72 10.92
N PHE A 259 9.04 20.86 12.25
CA PHE A 259 8.84 19.74 13.17
C PHE A 259 7.36 19.44 13.36
N GLU A 260 6.76 18.72 12.41
CA GLU A 260 5.33 18.44 12.35
C GLU A 260 5.04 17.05 11.80
N ASN A 261 4.05 16.35 12.37
CA ASN A 261 3.35 15.29 11.66
C ASN A 261 2.20 15.92 10.87
N VAL A 262 2.12 15.68 9.55
CA VAL A 262 1.13 16.29 8.66
C VAL A 262 0.31 15.19 7.99
N GLU A 263 -1.02 15.27 8.09
CA GLU A 263 -1.93 14.34 7.39
C GLU A 263 -2.81 15.11 6.39
N LEU A 264 -2.83 14.65 5.13
CA LEU A 264 -3.71 15.14 4.08
C LEU A 264 -4.80 14.08 3.83
N PRO A 265 -5.96 14.19 4.50
CA PRO A 265 -7.03 13.21 4.36
C PRO A 265 -7.61 13.18 2.94
N LYS A 266 -8.35 12.12 2.59
CA LYS A 266 -8.93 11.86 1.25
C LYS A 266 -9.70 13.05 0.65
N LYS A 267 -10.30 13.90 1.50
CA LYS A 267 -11.01 15.13 1.10
C LYS A 267 -10.10 16.28 0.64
N LYS A 268 -8.80 16.27 0.91
CA LYS A 268 -7.84 17.32 0.51
C LYS A 268 -7.23 16.98 -0.85
N THR A 269 -8.02 17.07 -1.91
CA THR A 269 -7.61 16.73 -3.28
C THR A 269 -6.81 17.85 -3.94
N MET A 270 -5.98 17.50 -4.92
CA MET A 270 -5.24 18.41 -5.79
C MET A 270 -4.28 19.37 -5.04
N ILE A 271 -3.84 19.01 -3.83
CA ILE A 271 -2.85 19.77 -3.08
C ILE A 271 -1.45 19.56 -3.70
N MET A 272 -0.65 20.61 -3.77
CA MET A 272 0.75 20.55 -4.15
C MET A 272 1.62 21.27 -3.14
N PHE A 273 2.65 20.59 -2.65
CA PHE A 273 3.72 21.18 -1.85
C PHE A 273 4.89 21.52 -2.77
N ILE A 274 5.40 22.75 -2.64
CA ILE A 274 6.64 23.18 -3.30
C ILE A 274 7.57 23.73 -2.23
N GLY A 275 8.77 23.15 -2.12
CA GLY A 275 9.82 23.64 -1.24
C GLY A 275 10.85 24.51 -1.96
N ASP A 276 11.85 24.98 -1.21
CA ASP A 276 12.98 25.75 -1.73
C ASP A 276 14.14 24.87 -2.26
N GLY A 277 14.00 23.56 -2.17
CA GLY A 277 14.99 22.56 -2.57
C GLY A 277 15.13 21.42 -1.55
N ILE A 278 15.58 20.26 -2.04
CA ILE A 278 16.05 19.15 -1.20
C ILE A 278 17.06 19.67 -0.17
N GLY A 279 16.87 19.30 1.09
CA GLY A 279 17.70 19.70 2.24
C GLY A 279 17.54 21.17 2.67
N LYS A 280 16.76 21.98 1.94
CA LYS A 280 16.47 23.39 2.32
C LYS A 280 15.11 23.52 2.98
N THR A 281 14.08 22.89 2.41
CA THR A 281 12.78 22.75 3.04
C THR A 281 12.65 21.33 3.54
N VAL A 282 12.56 21.16 4.87
CA VAL A 282 12.59 19.85 5.52
C VAL A 282 11.37 19.72 6.42
N ILE A 283 10.51 18.73 6.16
CA ILE A 283 9.43 18.33 7.08
C ILE A 283 9.90 17.10 7.85
N LYS A 284 9.94 17.19 9.19
CA LYS A 284 10.53 16.13 10.01
C LYS A 284 9.73 15.82 11.28
N ALA A 285 9.63 14.55 11.62
CA ALA A 285 9.08 14.05 12.89
C ALA A 285 9.81 12.76 13.30
N ASN A 286 9.41 12.15 14.42
CA ASN A 286 10.12 11.00 15.01
C ASN A 286 9.20 9.96 15.64
N ARG A 287 7.95 9.85 15.18
CA ARG A 287 7.07 8.76 15.62
C ARG A 287 7.65 7.43 15.14
N SER A 288 7.54 6.40 15.97
CA SER A 288 8.11 5.08 15.70
C SER A 288 7.30 3.97 16.35
N ARG A 289 7.47 2.74 15.86
CA ARG A 289 6.81 1.56 16.42
C ARG A 289 7.19 1.33 17.89
N ILE A 290 8.48 1.43 18.21
CA ILE A 290 9.00 1.28 19.58
C ILE A 290 8.39 2.31 20.54
N ASP A 291 8.06 3.51 20.07
CA ASP A 291 7.44 4.55 20.90
C ASP A 291 5.90 4.39 21.02
N GLY A 292 5.36 3.24 20.61
CA GLY A 292 3.97 2.87 20.81
C GLY A 292 3.00 3.38 19.73
N TRP A 293 3.49 3.69 18.52
CA TRP A 293 2.66 4.04 17.37
C TRP A 293 2.49 2.83 16.46
N SER A 294 1.33 2.70 15.80
CA SER A 294 1.22 1.79 14.66
C SER A 294 2.14 2.28 13.52
N THR A 295 2.71 1.37 12.73
CA THR A 295 3.57 1.73 11.59
C THR A 295 2.88 2.74 10.67
N PHE A 296 1.58 2.58 10.42
CA PHE A 296 0.77 3.48 9.61
C PHE A 296 0.75 4.93 10.13
N GLN A 297 0.70 5.13 11.45
CA GLN A 297 0.70 6.45 12.10
C GLN A 297 2.10 7.01 12.40
N THR A 298 3.17 6.25 12.14
CA THR A 298 4.55 6.77 12.30
C THR A 298 4.93 7.81 11.25
N ALA A 299 4.17 7.89 10.15
CA ALA A 299 4.45 8.78 9.03
C ALA A 299 4.64 10.24 9.48
N THR A 300 5.76 10.84 9.09
CA THR A 300 5.97 12.28 9.23
C THR A 300 4.97 13.04 8.34
N VAL A 301 4.79 12.59 7.10
CA VAL A 301 3.73 13.08 6.22
C VAL A 301 2.91 11.92 5.67
N GLY A 302 1.60 11.93 5.89
CA GLY A 302 0.65 10.99 5.30
C GLY A 302 -0.27 11.69 4.29
N VAL A 303 -0.37 11.15 3.08
CA VAL A 303 -1.21 11.70 2.00
C VAL A 303 -2.21 10.67 1.48
N LYS A 304 -3.49 11.03 1.49
CA LYS A 304 -4.61 10.23 0.95
C LYS A 304 -5.41 10.98 -0.12
N GLY A 305 -5.34 12.31 -0.13
CA GLY A 305 -6.09 13.15 -1.07
C GLY A 305 -5.59 13.02 -2.51
N LYS A 306 -6.47 12.58 -3.42
CA LYS A 306 -6.15 12.36 -4.85
C LYS A 306 -5.40 13.53 -5.48
N GLY A 307 -4.40 13.19 -6.29
CA GLY A 307 -3.66 14.13 -7.12
C GLY A 307 -2.58 14.89 -6.37
N PHE A 308 -2.14 14.43 -5.19
CA PHE A 308 -1.09 15.10 -4.41
C PHE A 308 0.22 15.23 -5.19
N ILE A 309 0.87 16.40 -5.12
CA ILE A 309 2.21 16.60 -5.69
C ILE A 309 3.15 17.15 -4.63
N ALA A 310 4.40 16.68 -4.60
CA ALA A 310 5.48 17.34 -3.88
C ALA A 310 6.66 17.62 -4.81
N LYS A 311 7.27 18.80 -4.66
CA LYS A 311 8.44 19.23 -5.42
C LYS A 311 9.46 19.93 -4.52
N ASP A 312 10.74 19.62 -4.72
CA ASP A 312 11.86 20.36 -4.11
C ASP A 312 11.81 20.39 -2.56
N ILE A 313 11.55 19.24 -1.92
CA ILE A 313 11.33 19.14 -0.47
C ILE A 313 11.85 17.82 0.12
N SER A 314 12.31 17.84 1.38
CA SER A 314 12.72 16.64 2.13
C SER A 314 11.66 16.22 3.17
N PHE A 315 11.34 14.93 3.20
CA PHE A 315 10.52 14.29 4.23
C PHE A 315 11.42 13.39 5.09
N VAL A 316 11.44 13.60 6.40
CA VAL A 316 12.43 12.96 7.28
C VAL A 316 11.74 12.35 8.51
N ASN A 317 11.98 11.06 8.77
CA ASN A 317 11.74 10.49 10.08
C ASN A 317 13.06 10.27 10.82
N PHE A 318 13.28 11.05 11.88
CA PHE A 318 14.54 11.06 12.63
C PHE A 318 14.51 10.20 13.91
N ALA A 319 13.56 9.25 14.03
CA ALA A 319 13.49 8.34 15.19
C ALA A 319 14.79 7.52 15.37
N GLY A 320 15.39 7.09 14.26
CA GLY A 320 16.67 6.39 14.23
C GLY A 320 16.57 4.86 14.23
N LEU A 321 17.68 4.21 13.89
CA LEU A 321 17.82 2.75 13.72
C LEU A 321 17.39 1.87 14.91
N ALA A 322 17.38 2.40 16.14
CA ALA A 322 16.98 1.65 17.34
C ALA A 322 15.46 1.67 17.58
N LYS A 323 14.71 2.41 16.74
CA LYS A 323 13.28 2.64 16.92
C LYS A 323 12.40 1.80 16.00
N GLU A 324 13.01 0.85 15.27
CA GLU A 324 12.36 -0.02 14.30
C GLU A 324 11.58 0.80 13.24
N GLN A 325 10.35 0.42 12.90
CA GLN A 325 9.56 1.04 11.84
C GLN A 325 9.27 2.52 12.15
N ALA A 326 9.66 3.41 11.24
CA ALA A 326 9.51 4.85 11.41
C ALA A 326 9.41 5.55 10.03
N VAL A 327 8.19 5.79 9.59
CA VAL A 327 7.89 6.24 8.21
C VAL A 327 8.17 7.73 8.04
N ALA A 328 8.90 8.11 6.99
CA ALA A 328 9.10 9.50 6.59
C ALA A 328 7.91 10.01 5.75
N LEU A 329 7.48 9.24 4.75
CA LEU A 329 6.27 9.56 3.97
C LEU A 329 5.43 8.31 3.72
N ARG A 330 4.12 8.44 3.93
CA ARG A 330 3.11 7.45 3.54
C ARG A 330 2.20 8.04 2.46
N SER A 331 2.14 7.40 1.29
CA SER A 331 1.21 7.79 0.22
C SER A 331 0.18 6.68 -0.04
N GLY A 332 -1.09 7.01 0.15
CA GLY A 332 -2.26 6.31 -0.41
C GLY A 332 -3.05 7.24 -1.34
N SER A 333 -2.39 8.25 -1.89
CA SER A 333 -3.01 9.22 -2.82
C SER A 333 -2.92 8.70 -4.24
N ASP A 334 -4.08 8.42 -4.83
CA ASP A 334 -4.18 8.14 -6.26
C ASP A 334 -3.67 9.32 -7.11
N HIS A 335 -2.93 9.01 -8.17
CA HIS A 335 -2.26 10.00 -9.03
C HIS A 335 -1.34 10.95 -8.25
N SER A 336 -0.58 10.42 -7.28
CA SER A 336 0.43 11.21 -6.56
C SER A 336 1.77 11.22 -7.29
N ALA A 337 2.43 12.38 -7.32
CA ALA A 337 3.73 12.53 -7.95
C ALA A 337 4.73 13.31 -7.09
N PHE A 338 5.98 12.86 -7.10
CA PHE A 338 7.07 13.43 -6.31
C PHE A 338 8.24 13.73 -7.22
N TYR A 339 8.73 14.96 -7.21
CA TYR A 339 9.81 15.41 -8.10
C TYR A 339 10.89 16.15 -7.34
N ARG A 340 12.14 15.68 -7.42
CA ARG A 340 13.25 16.23 -6.63
C ARG A 340 12.87 16.32 -5.16
N CYS A 341 12.40 15.20 -4.63
CA CYS A 341 12.12 15.04 -3.21
C CYS A 341 13.16 14.12 -2.59
N GLU A 342 13.39 14.31 -1.30
CA GLU A 342 14.19 13.40 -0.49
C GLU A 342 13.32 12.73 0.57
N PHE A 343 13.56 11.44 0.78
CA PHE A 343 12.91 10.63 1.80
C PHE A 343 14.01 10.03 2.68
N ASP A 344 14.15 10.52 3.91
CA ASP A 344 15.22 10.10 4.83
C ASP A 344 14.66 9.43 6.08
N GLY A 345 15.14 8.23 6.35
CA GLY A 345 14.76 7.37 7.45
C GLY A 345 15.69 6.16 7.56
N TYR A 346 15.25 5.17 8.34
CA TYR A 346 15.96 3.90 8.51
C TYR A 346 15.07 2.75 8.07
N GLN A 347 14.37 2.11 9.00
CA GLN A 347 13.40 1.07 8.68
C GLN A 347 12.06 1.70 8.27
N ASP A 348 11.48 1.19 7.19
CA ASP A 348 10.17 1.59 6.66
C ASP A 348 10.11 3.09 6.23
N THR A 349 11.17 3.64 5.64
CA THR A 349 11.24 5.08 5.27
C THR A 349 10.07 5.55 4.39
N LEU A 350 9.77 4.85 3.29
CA LEU A 350 8.77 5.26 2.30
C LEU A 350 7.67 4.20 2.16
N TYR A 351 6.49 4.52 2.69
CA TYR A 351 5.32 3.67 2.62
C TYR A 351 4.48 4.03 1.37
N VAL A 352 4.76 3.34 0.26
CA VAL A 352 3.94 3.36 -0.96
C VAL A 352 2.67 2.52 -0.76
N HIS A 353 1.81 2.99 0.14
CA HIS A 353 0.67 2.25 0.70
C HIS A 353 -0.25 1.69 -0.39
N SER A 354 -0.85 2.54 -1.23
CA SER A 354 -1.85 2.13 -2.23
C SER A 354 -1.95 3.11 -3.40
N ALA A 355 -2.77 2.78 -4.41
CA ALA A 355 -3.07 3.58 -5.60
C ALA A 355 -1.88 3.82 -6.57
N LYS A 356 -2.09 4.65 -7.60
CA LYS A 356 -1.06 5.00 -8.61
C LYS A 356 -0.13 6.10 -8.11
N GLN A 357 1.18 5.88 -8.21
CA GLN A 357 2.20 6.83 -7.73
C GLN A 357 3.39 6.94 -8.69
N PHE A 358 4.00 8.12 -8.75
CA PHE A 358 5.19 8.37 -9.58
C PHE A 358 6.26 9.17 -8.82
N TYR A 359 7.49 8.69 -8.86
CA TYR A 359 8.64 9.34 -8.23
C TYR A 359 9.70 9.60 -9.28
N ARG A 360 10.13 10.87 -9.43
CA ARG A 360 11.09 11.31 -10.43
C ARG A 360 12.24 12.05 -9.77
N GLU A 361 13.48 11.65 -10.06
CA GLU A 361 14.69 12.35 -9.57
C GLU A 361 14.67 12.55 -8.05
N CYS A 362 14.19 11.53 -7.33
CA CYS A 362 14.12 11.54 -5.88
C CYS A 362 15.30 10.76 -5.28
N ASP A 363 15.69 11.16 -4.07
CA ASP A 363 16.66 10.45 -3.24
C ASP A 363 15.93 9.74 -2.09
N ILE A 364 16.12 8.44 -1.94
CA ILE A 364 15.47 7.62 -0.91
C ILE A 364 16.53 6.92 -0.08
N TYR A 365 16.52 7.14 1.24
CA TYR A 365 17.48 6.56 2.17
C TYR A 365 16.81 5.60 3.16
N GLY A 366 17.46 4.47 3.45
CA GLY A 366 16.98 3.59 4.52
C GLY A 366 17.78 2.30 4.69
N THR A 367 17.26 1.41 5.53
CA THR A 367 17.93 0.16 5.92
C THR A 367 17.06 -1.07 5.62
N ILE A 368 16.02 -1.30 6.41
CA ILE A 368 15.15 -2.47 6.30
C ILE A 368 13.87 -2.00 5.64
N ASP A 369 13.46 -2.69 4.57
CA ASP A 369 12.15 -2.54 3.91
C ASP A 369 11.80 -1.08 3.59
N PHE A 370 12.80 -0.27 3.24
CA PHE A 370 12.64 1.18 3.26
C PHE A 370 11.80 1.73 2.11
N ILE A 371 11.42 0.89 1.13
CA ILE A 371 10.34 1.13 0.17
C ILE A 371 9.35 -0.04 0.25
N PHE A 372 8.17 0.19 0.81
CA PHE A 372 7.23 -0.90 1.10
C PHE A 372 5.77 -0.50 0.90
N GLY A 373 4.91 -1.50 0.69
CA GLY A 373 3.48 -1.32 0.49
C GLY A 373 2.95 -1.97 -0.80
N ASN A 374 1.72 -1.57 -1.20
CA ASN A 374 0.97 -2.20 -2.27
C ASN A 374 0.47 -1.20 -3.34
N ALA A 375 1.14 -0.06 -3.51
CA ALA A 375 0.84 0.85 -4.63
C ALA A 375 1.16 0.21 -6.00
N ALA A 376 0.58 0.76 -7.06
CA ALA A 376 1.13 0.67 -8.41
C ALA A 376 2.08 1.87 -8.60
N VAL A 377 3.38 1.64 -8.44
CA VAL A 377 4.36 2.74 -8.35
C VAL A 377 5.53 2.58 -9.31
N VAL A 378 5.92 3.70 -9.94
CA VAL A 378 7.15 3.80 -10.73
C VAL A 378 8.11 4.82 -10.11
N PHE A 379 9.33 4.38 -9.86
CA PHE A 379 10.50 5.22 -9.56
C PHE A 379 11.33 5.37 -10.84
N GLN A 380 11.44 6.59 -11.35
CA GLN A 380 12.17 6.89 -12.58
C GLN A 380 13.30 7.88 -12.28
N ASN A 381 14.52 7.54 -12.71
CA ASN A 381 15.70 8.38 -12.49
C ASN A 381 15.95 8.72 -11.00
N CYS A 382 15.62 7.82 -10.08
CA CYS A 382 15.81 8.04 -8.65
C CYS A 382 17.15 7.45 -8.17
N SER A 383 17.63 7.90 -7.02
CA SER A 383 18.75 7.28 -6.32
C SER A 383 18.27 6.66 -5.00
N LEU A 384 18.51 5.37 -4.84
CA LEU A 384 18.14 4.60 -3.65
C LEU A 384 19.41 4.30 -2.87
N TYR A 385 19.49 4.74 -1.63
CA TYR A 385 20.69 4.69 -0.80
C TYR A 385 20.48 3.81 0.44
N ALA A 386 21.19 2.69 0.47
CA ALA A 386 21.28 1.85 1.66
C ALA A 386 22.14 2.53 2.73
N ARG A 387 21.56 2.77 3.91
CA ARG A 387 22.26 3.29 5.09
C ARG A 387 22.87 2.17 5.92
N LYS A 388 23.79 2.54 6.80
CA LYS A 388 24.35 1.60 7.79
C LYS A 388 23.25 1.11 8.77
N PRO A 389 22.95 -0.20 8.83
CA PRO A 389 21.95 -0.74 9.75
C PRO A 389 22.58 -1.12 11.11
N ASN A 390 21.77 -1.69 12.00
CA ASN A 390 22.30 -2.42 13.16
C ASN A 390 23.14 -3.63 12.72
N PRO A 391 24.18 -4.04 13.46
CA PRO A 391 25.08 -5.14 13.10
C PRO A 391 24.41 -6.47 12.69
N GLU A 392 23.26 -6.79 13.28
CA GLU A 392 22.55 -8.06 13.06
C GLU A 392 21.54 -7.98 11.90
N HIS A 393 21.29 -6.79 11.37
CA HIS A 393 20.24 -6.55 10.39
C HIS A 393 20.76 -6.62 8.96
N LYS A 394 19.97 -7.26 8.10
CA LYS A 394 20.15 -7.24 6.65
C LYS A 394 19.43 -6.02 6.07
N ILE A 395 20.01 -5.44 5.02
CA ILE A 395 19.41 -4.33 4.29
C ILE A 395 18.50 -4.91 3.20
N ALA A 396 17.29 -4.39 3.08
CA ALA A 396 16.37 -4.73 2.00
C ALA A 396 15.79 -3.45 1.42
N PHE A 397 15.99 -3.22 0.11
CA PHE A 397 15.51 -2.02 -0.56
C PHE A 397 13.99 -2.00 -0.66
N THR A 398 13.37 -3.13 -1.00
CA THR A 398 11.91 -3.22 -1.13
C THR A 398 11.27 -4.31 -0.29
N ALA A 399 10.05 -4.06 0.15
CA ALA A 399 9.15 -5.06 0.73
C ALA A 399 7.73 -4.89 0.19
N GLN A 400 7.49 -5.45 -1.00
CA GLN A 400 6.22 -5.25 -1.69
C GLN A 400 5.14 -6.21 -1.17
N SER A 401 3.93 -5.69 -0.94
CA SER A 401 2.88 -6.35 -0.17
C SER A 401 1.64 -6.73 -0.98
N ARG A 402 1.80 -7.07 -2.26
CA ARG A 402 0.69 -7.58 -3.07
C ARG A 402 0.25 -8.95 -2.55
N ASN A 403 -1.01 -9.03 -2.13
CA ASN A 403 -1.53 -10.19 -1.42
C ASN A 403 -2.49 -11.05 -2.27
N GLN A 404 -2.95 -10.54 -3.42
CA GLN A 404 -3.68 -11.31 -4.42
C GLN A 404 -3.07 -11.15 -5.82
N SER A 405 -3.14 -12.19 -6.65
CA SER A 405 -2.49 -12.23 -7.98
C SER A 405 -3.09 -11.27 -9.00
N ASP A 406 -4.39 -10.99 -8.84
CA ASP A 406 -5.25 -10.16 -9.67
C ASP A 406 -5.04 -8.64 -9.45
N GLN A 407 -4.45 -8.25 -8.32
CA GLN A 407 -4.15 -6.84 -8.03
C GLN A 407 -3.15 -6.25 -9.04
N PRO A 408 -3.46 -5.08 -9.66
CA PRO A 408 -2.60 -4.42 -10.65
C PRO A 408 -1.46 -3.62 -10.00
N THR A 409 -0.93 -4.07 -8.86
CA THR A 409 0.02 -3.32 -8.01
C THR A 409 1.43 -3.88 -8.05
N GLY A 410 2.43 -3.12 -7.62
CA GLY A 410 3.84 -3.51 -7.63
C GLY A 410 4.77 -2.31 -7.62
N ILE A 411 6.05 -2.59 -7.37
CA ILE A 411 7.12 -1.58 -7.38
C ILE A 411 7.93 -1.73 -8.68
N SER A 412 8.02 -0.68 -9.48
CA SER A 412 8.86 -0.62 -10.68
C SER A 412 9.94 0.43 -10.53
N ILE A 413 11.20 0.05 -10.67
CA ILE A 413 12.37 0.93 -10.54
C ILE A 413 13.08 0.98 -11.90
N ILE A 414 13.10 2.16 -12.52
CA ILE A 414 13.53 2.35 -13.91
C ILE A 414 14.59 3.46 -14.01
N HIS A 415 15.66 3.22 -14.77
CA HIS A 415 16.74 4.21 -14.99
C HIS A 415 17.28 4.82 -13.69
N SER A 416 17.25 4.04 -12.61
CA SER A 416 17.56 4.49 -11.26
C SER A 416 18.91 3.94 -10.80
N ARG A 417 19.36 4.36 -9.63
CA ARG A 417 20.65 3.97 -9.06
C ARG A 417 20.45 3.35 -7.68
N ILE A 418 20.98 2.15 -7.48
CA ILE A 418 20.97 1.42 -6.19
C ILE A 418 22.38 1.50 -5.62
N LEU A 419 22.54 2.24 -4.53
CA LEU A 419 23.83 2.70 -4.02
C LEU A 419 23.96 2.50 -2.50
N ALA A 420 25.19 2.49 -2.00
CA ALA A 420 25.46 2.64 -0.58
C ALA A 420 25.51 4.13 -0.19
N ALA A 421 24.90 4.48 0.94
CA ALA A 421 24.97 5.83 1.52
C ALA A 421 26.37 6.10 2.10
N PRO A 422 26.75 7.38 2.30
CA PRO A 422 28.07 7.75 2.86
C PRO A 422 28.42 7.08 4.20
N ASP A 423 27.43 6.77 5.03
CA ASP A 423 27.62 6.11 6.33
C ASP A 423 27.86 4.59 6.22
N LEU A 424 27.43 3.96 5.12
CA LEU A 424 27.61 2.54 4.84
C LEU A 424 28.92 2.28 4.07
N ILE A 425 29.30 3.13 3.11
CA ILE A 425 30.46 2.92 2.22
C ILE A 425 31.72 2.43 2.96
N PRO A 426 32.15 3.02 4.10
CA PRO A 426 33.38 2.62 4.77
C PRO A 426 33.33 1.24 5.43
N VAL A 427 32.13 0.68 5.63
CA VAL A 427 31.89 -0.56 6.37
C VAL A 427 31.00 -1.54 5.60
N LYS A 428 30.76 -1.30 4.30
CA LYS A 428 29.78 -2.05 3.49
C LYS A 428 30.04 -3.54 3.46
N GLU A 429 31.31 -3.97 3.53
CA GLU A 429 31.72 -5.37 3.56
C GLU A 429 31.22 -6.13 4.81
N ASN A 430 30.89 -5.42 5.89
CA ASN A 430 30.37 -6.00 7.13
C ASN A 430 28.85 -6.23 7.10
N PHE A 431 28.17 -5.75 6.07
CA PHE A 431 26.72 -5.79 5.97
C PHE A 431 26.29 -6.45 4.67
N THR A 432 25.07 -6.99 4.65
CA THR A 432 24.52 -7.63 3.45
C THR A 432 23.28 -6.87 3.01
N ALA A 433 23.22 -6.52 1.72
CA ALA A 433 22.08 -5.83 1.12
C ALA A 433 21.43 -6.67 0.02
N TYR A 434 20.11 -6.56 -0.07
CA TYR A 434 19.27 -7.25 -1.05
C TYR A 434 18.30 -6.27 -1.71
N LEU A 435 17.93 -6.56 -2.95
CA LEU A 435 17.00 -5.77 -3.76
C LEU A 435 15.60 -5.73 -3.15
N GLY A 436 15.20 -6.79 -2.43
CA GLY A 436 13.96 -6.81 -1.66
C GLY A 436 13.63 -8.18 -1.07
N ARG A 437 12.49 -8.24 -0.37
CA ARG A 437 11.92 -9.46 0.22
C ARG A 437 10.37 -9.48 0.19
N PRO A 438 9.73 -10.65 0.08
CA PRO A 438 8.30 -10.72 -0.21
C PRO A 438 7.43 -10.61 1.04
N TRP A 439 7.05 -9.39 1.41
CA TRP A 439 6.17 -9.16 2.56
C TRP A 439 4.82 -9.89 2.42
N ARG A 440 4.30 -10.05 1.20
CA ARG A 440 3.06 -10.82 0.93
C ARG A 440 3.22 -11.83 -0.21
N LYS A 441 2.25 -12.75 -0.29
CA LYS A 441 2.29 -13.95 -1.12
C LYS A 441 2.57 -13.70 -2.61
N TYR A 442 2.04 -12.62 -3.17
CA TYR A 442 2.18 -12.29 -4.60
C TYR A 442 3.08 -11.06 -4.83
N SER A 443 4.04 -10.85 -3.91
CA SER A 443 4.98 -9.71 -3.96
C SER A 443 5.52 -9.49 -5.36
N ARG A 444 5.48 -8.24 -5.85
CA ARG A 444 5.88 -7.88 -7.20
C ARG A 444 6.81 -6.68 -7.22
N THR A 445 8.05 -6.89 -7.64
CA THR A 445 9.05 -5.82 -7.78
C THR A 445 9.86 -6.05 -9.05
N VAL A 446 10.08 -4.99 -9.82
CA VAL A 446 10.95 -5.05 -11.00
C VAL A 446 11.99 -3.93 -10.98
N ILE A 447 13.19 -4.26 -11.42
CA ILE A 447 14.31 -3.32 -11.56
C ILE A 447 14.79 -3.37 -12.99
N ILE A 448 14.71 -2.23 -13.67
CA ILE A 448 14.84 -2.14 -15.11
C ILE A 448 15.83 -1.03 -15.49
N LYS A 449 16.77 -1.34 -16.39
CA LYS A 449 17.75 -0.40 -16.97
C LYS A 449 18.40 0.49 -15.91
N SER A 450 18.68 -0.08 -14.74
CA SER A 450 19.15 0.64 -13.56
C SER A 450 20.59 0.24 -13.22
N PHE A 451 21.32 1.17 -12.60
CA PHE A 451 22.65 0.89 -12.07
C PHE A 451 22.56 0.25 -10.69
N ILE A 452 23.19 -0.90 -10.50
CA ILE A 452 23.25 -1.64 -9.24
C ILE A 452 24.71 -1.73 -8.79
N ASP A 453 25.03 -1.07 -7.67
CA ASP A 453 26.37 -1.06 -7.10
C ASP A 453 26.72 -2.40 -6.42
N ASP A 454 27.99 -2.55 -6.02
CA ASP A 454 28.59 -3.80 -5.54
C ASP A 454 28.12 -4.26 -4.15
N LEU A 455 27.28 -3.47 -3.46
CA LEU A 455 26.75 -3.81 -2.13
C LEU A 455 25.72 -4.95 -2.16
N ILE A 456 25.10 -5.21 -3.31
CA ILE A 456 24.03 -6.18 -3.42
C ILE A 456 24.61 -7.59 -3.42
N HIS A 457 24.16 -8.40 -2.47
CA HIS A 457 24.54 -9.81 -2.36
C HIS A 457 24.26 -10.54 -3.68
N PRO A 458 25.13 -11.45 -4.17
CA PRO A 458 24.94 -12.12 -5.45
C PRO A 458 23.58 -12.82 -5.65
N ALA A 459 22.98 -13.31 -4.55
CA ALA A 459 21.62 -13.87 -4.53
C ALA A 459 20.54 -12.87 -4.99
N GLY A 460 20.79 -11.56 -4.82
CA GLY A 460 19.91 -10.45 -5.22
C GLY A 460 18.75 -10.22 -4.27
N TRP A 461 17.97 -11.27 -3.99
CA TRP A 461 16.71 -11.21 -3.25
C TRP A 461 16.79 -12.02 -1.96
N LEU A 462 16.02 -11.63 -0.94
CA LEU A 462 16.02 -12.24 0.40
C LEU A 462 14.68 -12.89 0.71
N GLU A 463 14.68 -14.09 1.29
CA GLU A 463 13.46 -14.74 1.74
C GLU A 463 12.76 -13.92 2.84
N TRP A 464 11.43 -13.92 2.86
CA TRP A 464 10.69 -13.39 4.02
C TRP A 464 10.77 -14.37 5.20
N LYS A 465 10.31 -15.61 4.98
CA LYS A 465 10.34 -16.70 5.94
C LYS A 465 10.29 -18.05 5.23
N LYS A 466 11.39 -18.81 5.29
CA LYS A 466 11.51 -20.12 4.62
C LYS A 466 11.10 -20.04 3.14
N ASP A 467 10.14 -20.85 2.72
CA ASP A 467 9.63 -20.98 1.37
C ASP A 467 8.39 -20.11 1.07
N PHE A 468 7.97 -19.25 2.02
CA PHE A 468 6.85 -18.35 1.82
C PHE A 468 7.01 -17.47 0.58
N ALA A 469 5.97 -17.43 -0.25
CA ALA A 469 5.85 -16.62 -1.47
C ALA A 469 6.82 -16.95 -2.63
N LEU A 470 7.84 -17.80 -2.44
CA LEU A 470 8.90 -18.01 -3.43
C LEU A 470 8.41 -18.54 -4.78
N GLU A 471 7.29 -19.25 -4.79
CA GLU A 471 6.65 -19.77 -6.01
C GLU A 471 5.74 -18.75 -6.70
N THR A 472 5.14 -17.84 -5.94
CA THR A 472 4.02 -16.98 -6.39
C THR A 472 4.40 -15.52 -6.59
N LEU A 473 5.52 -15.07 -6.01
CA LEU A 473 6.07 -13.73 -6.22
C LEU A 473 6.49 -13.52 -7.69
N TYR A 474 6.68 -12.25 -8.07
CA TYR A 474 7.27 -11.85 -9.34
C TYR A 474 8.39 -10.84 -9.08
N TYR A 475 9.64 -11.31 -9.09
CA TYR A 475 10.83 -10.46 -8.96
C TYR A 475 11.62 -10.44 -10.25
N GLY A 476 11.57 -9.29 -10.95
CA GLY A 476 12.09 -9.13 -12.30
C GLY A 476 13.31 -8.23 -12.37
N GLU A 477 14.33 -8.64 -13.12
CA GLU A 477 15.48 -7.80 -13.48
C GLU A 477 15.61 -7.73 -15.01
N TYR A 478 15.72 -6.52 -15.58
CA TYR A 478 15.86 -6.29 -17.03
C TYR A 478 16.96 -5.27 -17.34
N MET A 479 17.98 -5.68 -18.10
CA MET A 479 19.04 -4.80 -18.62
C MET A 479 19.69 -3.86 -17.57
N ASN A 480 19.85 -4.34 -16.33
CA ASN A 480 20.57 -3.59 -15.30
C ASN A 480 22.08 -3.62 -15.55
N GLU A 481 22.76 -2.58 -15.10
CA GLU A 481 24.21 -2.42 -15.23
C GLU A 481 24.88 -2.19 -13.87
N GLY A 482 26.22 -2.21 -13.85
CA GLY A 482 26.99 -2.05 -12.62
C GLY A 482 27.41 -3.39 -11.99
N PRO A 483 28.32 -3.34 -11.00
CA PRO A 483 28.94 -4.52 -10.43
C PRO A 483 27.96 -5.45 -9.69
N GLY A 484 26.86 -4.94 -9.13
CA GLY A 484 25.81 -5.73 -8.48
C GLY A 484 24.75 -6.30 -9.43
N ALA A 485 24.78 -5.96 -10.72
CA ALA A 485 23.79 -6.39 -11.70
C ALA A 485 24.02 -7.81 -12.26
N ASN A 486 25.13 -8.46 -11.91
CA ASN A 486 25.40 -9.82 -12.37
C ASN A 486 24.38 -10.81 -11.79
N MET A 487 23.57 -11.40 -12.67
CA MET A 487 22.51 -12.31 -12.29
C MET A 487 22.91 -13.81 -12.23
N THR A 488 24.17 -14.18 -12.47
CA THR A 488 24.60 -15.60 -12.54
C THR A 488 24.32 -16.39 -11.26
N ASN A 489 24.46 -15.74 -10.09
CA ASN A 489 24.29 -16.36 -8.78
C ASN A 489 23.01 -15.91 -8.06
N ARG A 490 22.03 -15.39 -8.81
CA ARG A 490 20.72 -15.04 -8.24
C ARG A 490 20.02 -16.28 -7.71
N VAL A 491 19.09 -16.05 -6.80
CA VAL A 491 18.18 -17.09 -6.28
C VAL A 491 17.52 -17.88 -7.41
N THR A 492 17.25 -19.17 -7.17
CA THR A 492 16.62 -20.08 -8.13
C THR A 492 15.11 -20.24 -7.89
N TRP A 493 14.47 -19.23 -7.28
CA TRP A 493 13.06 -19.31 -6.93
C TRP A 493 12.17 -19.31 -8.18
N PRO A 494 11.07 -20.08 -8.20
CA PRO A 494 10.17 -20.08 -9.35
C PRO A 494 9.52 -18.72 -9.64
N GLY A 495 9.43 -17.82 -8.66
CA GLY A 495 8.96 -16.44 -8.84
C GLY A 495 10.02 -15.44 -9.32
N PHE A 496 11.31 -15.79 -9.32
CA PHE A 496 12.35 -14.94 -9.88
C PHE A 496 12.31 -14.98 -11.43
N ARG A 497 12.52 -13.82 -12.05
CA ARG A 497 12.40 -13.59 -13.48
C ARG A 497 13.62 -12.82 -13.99
N ARG A 498 14.49 -13.52 -14.70
CA ARG A 498 15.40 -12.88 -15.64
C ARG A 498 14.56 -12.47 -16.85
N ILE A 499 14.20 -11.19 -16.93
CA ILE A 499 13.39 -10.71 -18.04
C ILE A 499 14.31 -10.64 -19.26
N GLU A 500 13.97 -11.36 -20.33
CA GLU A 500 14.78 -11.41 -21.56
C GLU A 500 14.14 -10.62 -22.71
N ASN A 501 12.83 -10.39 -22.65
CA ASN A 501 12.08 -9.67 -23.69
C ASN A 501 11.68 -8.27 -23.23
N GLU A 502 11.94 -7.28 -24.09
CA GLU A 502 11.49 -5.90 -23.92
C GLU A 502 9.97 -5.78 -23.79
N THR A 503 9.17 -6.60 -24.49
CA THR A 503 7.70 -6.55 -24.39
C THR A 503 7.20 -6.79 -22.97
N GLU A 504 7.82 -7.71 -22.24
CA GLU A 504 7.50 -8.00 -20.84
C GLU A 504 7.94 -6.84 -19.93
N ALA A 505 9.16 -6.34 -20.12
CA ALA A 505 9.68 -5.21 -19.35
C ALA A 505 8.83 -3.94 -19.53
N THR A 506 8.35 -3.68 -20.76
CA THR A 506 7.52 -2.52 -21.10
C THR A 506 6.21 -2.47 -20.31
N GLN A 507 5.65 -3.62 -19.90
CA GLN A 507 4.43 -3.64 -19.07
C GLN A 507 4.60 -2.96 -17.71
N PHE A 508 5.85 -2.79 -17.26
CA PHE A 508 6.19 -2.14 -16.00
C PHE A 508 6.67 -0.70 -16.15
N THR A 509 6.61 -0.14 -17.37
CA THR A 509 6.96 1.27 -17.63
C THR A 509 5.82 2.21 -17.28
N VAL A 510 6.11 3.52 -17.22
CA VAL A 510 5.18 4.56 -16.78
C VAL A 510 3.85 4.55 -17.55
N GLY A 511 3.89 4.31 -18.86
CA GLY A 511 2.70 4.26 -19.70
C GLY A 511 1.77 3.11 -19.30
N PRO A 512 2.17 1.84 -19.50
CA PRO A 512 1.29 0.70 -19.24
C PRO A 512 1.02 0.43 -17.75
N PHE A 513 1.98 0.66 -16.87
CA PHE A 513 1.87 0.21 -15.48
C PHE A 513 1.01 1.13 -14.61
N ILE A 514 1.07 2.44 -14.86
CA ILE A 514 0.38 3.46 -14.06
C ILE A 514 -0.47 4.41 -14.91
N ASP A 515 -0.77 4.03 -16.16
CA ASP A 515 -1.51 4.82 -17.14
C ASP A 515 -0.96 6.26 -17.28
N GLY A 516 0.37 6.41 -17.23
CA GLY A 516 1.02 7.71 -16.98
C GLY A 516 0.65 8.82 -17.98
N SER A 517 0.36 8.46 -19.24
CA SER A 517 -0.06 9.41 -20.28
C SER A 517 -1.37 10.14 -19.94
N THR A 518 -2.23 9.53 -19.12
CA THR A 518 -3.56 10.05 -18.79
C THR A 518 -3.52 11.16 -17.73
N TRP A 519 -2.48 11.22 -16.91
CA TRP A 519 -2.46 12.09 -15.73
C TRP A 519 -1.15 12.84 -15.50
N LEU A 520 0.02 12.28 -15.86
CA LEU A 520 1.31 12.92 -15.57
C LEU A 520 1.52 14.22 -16.34
N ASN A 521 0.95 14.35 -17.55
CA ASN A 521 0.98 15.60 -18.32
C ASN A 521 0.44 16.80 -17.52
N SER A 522 -0.57 16.58 -16.67
CA SER A 522 -1.17 17.64 -15.84
C SER A 522 -0.32 18.05 -14.62
N THR A 523 0.70 17.25 -14.29
CA THR A 523 1.56 17.49 -13.12
C THR A 523 2.71 18.45 -13.44
N GLY A 524 3.10 18.52 -14.72
CA GLY A 524 4.27 19.27 -15.13
C GLY A 524 5.62 18.66 -14.77
N ILE A 525 5.62 17.45 -14.19
CA ILE A 525 6.83 16.70 -13.85
C ILE A 525 7.35 16.00 -15.12
N PRO A 526 8.66 16.02 -15.40
CA PRO A 526 9.22 15.25 -16.52
C PRO A 526 9.00 13.74 -16.32
N PHE A 527 8.58 13.05 -17.38
CA PHE A 527 8.45 11.60 -17.38
C PHE A 527 8.71 11.03 -18.77
N THR A 528 9.16 9.78 -18.81
CA THR A 528 9.22 8.96 -20.03
C THR A 528 8.22 7.81 -19.90
N LEU A 529 7.35 7.63 -20.89
CA LEU A 529 6.30 6.61 -20.86
C LEU A 529 6.85 5.18 -20.93
N GLY A 530 7.84 4.96 -21.80
CA GLY A 530 8.49 3.68 -22.03
C GLY A 530 9.97 3.72 -21.68
N PHE A 531 10.78 3.00 -22.46
CA PHE A 531 12.23 3.02 -22.36
C PHE A 531 12.90 4.07 -23.22
#